data_AF-A0A6I2LBK7-F1
#
_entry.id   AF-A0A6I2LBK7-F1
#
_cell.length_a   1.000
_cell.length_b   1.000
_cell.length_c   1.000
_cell.angle_alpha   90.00
_cell.angle_beta   90.00
_cell.angle_gamma   90.00
#
_symmetry.space_group_name_H-M   'P 1'
#
loop_
_entity.id
_entity.type
_entity.pdbx_description
1 polymer ?
#
loop_
_entity_poly.entity_id
_entity_poly.type
_entity_poly.pdbx_seq_one_letter_code
_entity_poly.pdbx_strand_id
1 'polypeptide(L)'
;MDPYFSLGYSQLPAALSSQSCAAHNPINYRKGNIGPRRMLENLIQIVLGQSRWGKTIAMDLIHEKVPRETVGRDTMVRFQMQYQAAAFAALEILKGTEVDRIYCDYHDDFIVRRTVAGVIEYHFFQVKTKGRPNQQWDIGELFALKKTGALDTPLKLDAIRSSIAGKLFLHTIEFGDQCREVTILSNVHFKDEVHDLVADLAAGTSSKKYTRQFIEKFAAIVSPDVPLSPEQVEAARKKLSLLPNVQYIGDTLEAFGIAAHNAIWKYSEIELHQDEVERIARSLVALVEERSCAPISGLSQSEIDLATGVGLEDLLNVLSISTQVYNTLQQGGDPAAIKNASILQRKLREVGATESMIEAASRAKVSWDVWLRSARHTFPDFTLNLLLDEIDSRCKAWLLAGGVLADLEKFVQEILDSNSKKFGALDVDLVFGGFCAAIVRRATR
;
A
#
# COMPACT_ATOMS: atom_id res chain seq x y z
N MET A 1 -9.29 -52.73 27.50
CA MET A 1 -9.55 -51.34 27.96
C MET A 1 -8.31 -50.56 27.61
N ASP A 2 -8.35 -49.93 26.44
CA ASP A 2 -7.23 -50.00 25.51
C ASP A 2 -6.47 -48.67 25.36
N PRO A 3 -5.12 -48.70 25.45
CA PRO A 3 -4.25 -47.62 25.04
C PRO A 3 -3.56 -47.96 23.70
N TYR A 4 -3.83 -47.20 22.64
CA TYR A 4 -3.13 -47.34 21.34
C TYR A 4 -2.91 -45.96 20.68
N PHE A 5 -1.76 -45.63 20.09
CA PHE A 5 -0.44 -46.27 20.13
C PHE A 5 0.64 -45.24 19.70
N SER A 6 1.91 -45.50 20.00
CA SER A 6 3.08 -44.78 19.47
C SER A 6 3.69 -45.54 18.29
N LEU A 7 4.76 -44.99 17.68
CA LEU A 7 5.56 -45.46 16.52
C LEU A 7 5.04 -44.93 15.16
N GLY A 8 5.91 -44.58 14.20
CA GLY A 8 7.38 -44.58 14.22
C GLY A 8 7.97 -45.00 12.86
N TYR A 9 8.72 -44.08 12.24
CA TYR A 9 9.74 -44.31 11.20
C TYR A 9 9.56 -45.38 10.10
N SER A 10 9.62 -44.87 8.85
CA SER A 10 10.59 -45.27 7.80
C SER A 10 10.14 -46.10 6.58
N GLN A 11 10.95 -45.90 5.52
CA GLN A 11 11.21 -46.74 4.34
C GLN A 11 10.25 -46.69 3.13
N LEU A 12 10.72 -45.96 2.11
CA LEU A 12 10.70 -46.35 0.70
C LEU A 12 11.05 -47.85 0.50
N PRO A 13 10.56 -48.45 -0.59
CA PRO A 13 11.52 -49.00 -1.54
C PRO A 13 11.28 -48.57 -3.00
N ALA A 14 12.38 -48.55 -3.76
CA ALA A 14 12.40 -48.43 -5.22
C ALA A 14 12.37 -49.83 -5.89
N ALA A 15 12.70 -49.90 -7.21
CA ALA A 15 12.77 -51.11 -8.08
C ALA A 15 11.39 -51.67 -8.52
N LEU A 16 11.13 -52.30 -9.69
CA LEU A 16 11.77 -52.60 -11.02
C LEU A 16 10.59 -53.06 -11.95
N SER A 17 10.58 -53.09 -13.30
CA SER A 17 11.47 -52.57 -14.37
C SER A 17 10.87 -52.76 -15.79
N SER A 18 11.58 -52.22 -16.80
CA SER A 18 11.95 -52.88 -18.09
C SER A 18 10.93 -53.17 -19.21
N GLN A 19 11.36 -52.81 -20.44
CA GLN A 19 11.11 -53.45 -21.75
C GLN A 19 9.70 -53.35 -22.38
N SER A 20 9.52 -53.37 -23.72
CA SER A 20 10.40 -53.03 -24.87
C SER A 20 9.61 -53.13 -26.20
N CYS A 21 10.08 -52.47 -27.27
CA CYS A 21 9.85 -52.80 -28.70
C CYS A 21 8.38 -52.90 -29.20
N ALA A 22 7.87 -51.95 -30.00
CA ALA A 22 8.11 -51.78 -31.45
C ALA A 22 7.51 -52.90 -32.34
N ALA A 23 6.56 -52.56 -33.21
CA ALA A 23 6.80 -52.26 -34.64
C ALA A 23 5.56 -52.36 -35.55
N HIS A 24 5.73 -51.86 -36.78
CA HIS A 24 5.00 -52.11 -38.03
C HIS A 24 3.77 -51.25 -38.45
N ASN A 25 4.00 -50.67 -39.64
CA ASN A 25 3.15 -49.89 -40.56
C ASN A 25 2.22 -50.86 -41.36
N PRO A 26 1.19 -50.41 -42.13
CA PRO A 26 1.48 -49.72 -43.40
C PRO A 26 0.47 -48.65 -43.90
N ILE A 27 1.04 -47.57 -44.45
CA ILE A 27 0.80 -46.98 -45.79
C ILE A 27 -0.52 -47.32 -46.50
N ASN A 28 -1.25 -46.29 -46.97
CA ASN A 28 -2.07 -46.41 -48.18
C ASN A 28 -2.00 -45.15 -49.07
N TYR A 29 -1.76 -45.34 -50.37
CA TYR A 29 -1.57 -44.27 -51.37
C TYR A 29 -2.89 -43.94 -52.08
N ARG A 30 -3.11 -42.67 -52.45
CA ARG A 30 -3.91 -42.30 -53.63
C ARG A 30 -3.12 -41.34 -54.54
N LYS A 31 -3.10 -41.66 -55.83
CA LYS A 31 -2.44 -40.89 -56.90
C LYS A 31 -3.37 -39.82 -57.47
N GLY A 32 -2.80 -38.71 -57.95
CA GLY A 32 -3.46 -37.69 -58.78
C GLY A 32 -2.43 -36.82 -59.51
N ASN A 33 -2.40 -36.91 -60.84
CA ASN A 33 -1.44 -36.32 -61.79
C ASN A 33 -1.04 -34.84 -61.59
N ILE A 34 0.16 -34.46 -62.07
CA ILE A 34 0.40 -33.53 -63.22
C ILE A 34 1.90 -33.49 -63.63
N GLY A 35 2.17 -33.65 -64.93
CA GLY A 35 3.16 -32.89 -65.73
C GLY A 35 4.69 -33.00 -65.46
N PRO A 36 5.50 -33.57 -66.39
CA PRO A 36 6.96 -33.54 -66.30
C PRO A 36 7.57 -32.29 -66.98
N ARG A 37 8.10 -31.33 -66.18
CA ARG A 37 8.86 -30.19 -66.76
C ARG A 37 9.95 -29.56 -65.87
N ARG A 38 10.45 -30.27 -64.85
CA ARG A 38 11.44 -29.73 -63.88
C ARG A 38 12.64 -30.66 -63.56
N MET A 39 12.94 -31.62 -64.43
CA MET A 39 14.05 -32.58 -64.23
C MET A 39 15.31 -32.25 -65.04
N LEU A 40 15.45 -31.01 -65.57
CA LEU A 40 16.61 -30.60 -66.38
C LEU A 40 17.43 -29.43 -65.80
N GLU A 41 16.98 -28.78 -64.72
CA GLU A 41 17.66 -27.60 -64.15
C GLU A 41 18.60 -27.93 -62.96
N ASN A 42 18.44 -29.10 -62.33
CA ASN A 42 19.20 -29.47 -61.11
C ASN A 42 20.51 -30.25 -61.35
N LEU A 43 21.00 -30.33 -62.59
CA LEU A 43 22.22 -31.11 -62.95
C LEU A 43 23.38 -30.27 -63.51
N ILE A 44 23.25 -28.94 -63.59
CA ILE A 44 24.27 -28.02 -64.13
C ILE A 44 24.68 -26.96 -63.08
N GLN A 45 24.76 -27.35 -61.80
CA GLN A 45 25.26 -26.50 -60.68
C GLN A 45 26.17 -27.26 -59.69
N ILE A 46 26.65 -28.47 -60.04
CA ILE A 46 27.45 -29.32 -59.12
C ILE A 46 28.94 -29.38 -59.51
N VAL A 47 29.35 -28.77 -60.64
CA VAL A 47 30.75 -28.78 -61.10
C VAL A 47 31.19 -27.37 -61.49
N LEU A 48 32.38 -26.97 -60.99
CA LEU A 48 33.10 -25.68 -61.17
C LEU A 48 32.62 -24.50 -60.29
N GLY A 49 33.46 -24.06 -59.33
CA GLY A 49 33.26 -22.75 -58.66
C GLY A 49 33.82 -22.62 -57.23
N GLN A 50 35.14 -22.53 -57.08
CA GLN A 50 35.84 -22.36 -55.81
C GLN A 50 35.40 -21.15 -54.95
N SER A 51 35.20 -21.41 -53.66
CA SER A 51 35.52 -20.57 -52.50
C SER A 51 35.54 -19.04 -52.63
N ARG A 52 34.60 -18.37 -51.94
CA ARG A 52 34.78 -17.01 -51.40
C ARG A 52 34.25 -16.93 -49.96
N TRP A 53 35.08 -17.34 -49.00
CA TRP A 53 34.84 -17.09 -47.58
C TRP A 53 35.03 -15.60 -47.26
N GLY A 54 34.32 -15.09 -46.25
CA GLY A 54 34.43 -13.69 -45.82
C GLY A 54 33.15 -12.85 -45.93
N LYS A 55 31.97 -13.44 -45.70
CA LYS A 55 30.78 -12.65 -45.36
C LYS A 55 30.82 -12.40 -43.84
N THR A 56 31.40 -11.27 -43.43
CA THR A 56 31.31 -10.81 -42.05
C THR A 56 29.83 -10.70 -41.67
N ILE A 57 29.38 -11.55 -40.75
CA ILE A 57 28.07 -11.37 -40.13
C ILE A 57 28.22 -10.14 -39.24
N ALA A 58 27.78 -8.99 -39.73
CA ALA A 58 27.57 -7.83 -38.88
C ALA A 58 26.58 -8.28 -37.79
N MET A 59 27.04 -8.31 -36.54
CA MET A 59 26.14 -8.57 -35.41
C MET A 59 25.32 -7.30 -35.23
N ASP A 60 24.05 -7.34 -35.64
CA ASP A 60 23.15 -6.20 -35.50
C ASP A 60 23.16 -5.73 -34.05
N LEU A 61 23.30 -4.42 -33.84
CA LEU A 61 23.43 -3.82 -32.52
C LEU A 61 22.11 -3.95 -31.75
N ILE A 62 22.19 -3.93 -30.42
CA ILE A 62 21.03 -4.21 -29.54
C ILE A 62 19.82 -3.28 -29.79
N HIS A 63 20.04 -2.06 -30.30
CA HIS A 63 19.00 -1.09 -30.64
C HIS A 63 18.42 -1.27 -32.05
N GLU A 64 19.02 -2.11 -32.90
CA GLU A 64 18.55 -2.42 -34.26
C GLU A 64 17.56 -3.60 -34.27
N LYS A 65 17.38 -4.29 -33.12
CA LYS A 65 16.41 -5.37 -32.95
C LYS A 65 15.22 -4.92 -32.12
N VAL A 66 14.02 -5.11 -32.67
CA VAL A 66 12.77 -4.98 -31.91
C VAL A 66 12.85 -5.92 -30.69
N PRO A 67 12.56 -5.44 -29.46
CA PRO A 67 12.58 -6.28 -28.27
C PRO A 67 11.68 -7.51 -28.43
N ARG A 68 12.22 -8.69 -28.12
CA ARG A 68 11.47 -9.96 -28.20
C ARG A 68 10.33 -10.04 -27.19
N GLU A 69 10.41 -9.26 -26.12
CA GLU A 69 9.46 -9.24 -25.02
C GLU A 69 9.36 -7.82 -24.46
N THR A 70 8.16 -7.23 -24.50
CA THR A 70 7.81 -6.00 -23.77
C THR A 70 6.98 -6.30 -22.52
N VAL A 71 6.35 -7.48 -22.46
CA VAL A 71 5.43 -7.89 -21.38
C VAL A 71 6.08 -7.77 -20.00
N GLY A 72 7.34 -8.16 -19.83
CA GLY A 72 8.06 -7.98 -18.56
C GLY A 72 8.17 -6.51 -18.12
N ARG A 73 8.39 -5.56 -19.05
CA ARG A 73 8.47 -4.13 -18.73
C ARG A 73 7.09 -3.56 -18.39
N ASP A 74 6.08 -3.91 -19.19
CA ASP A 74 4.70 -3.51 -18.94
C ASP A 74 4.18 -4.05 -17.60
N THR A 75 4.65 -5.22 -17.18
CA THR A 75 4.35 -5.84 -15.87
C THR A 75 5.03 -5.08 -14.72
N MET A 76 6.32 -4.72 -14.83
CA MET A 76 7.01 -3.92 -13.81
C MET A 76 6.33 -2.57 -13.56
N VAL A 77 5.93 -1.87 -14.62
CA VAL A 77 5.20 -0.58 -14.51
C VAL A 77 3.87 -0.74 -13.76
N ARG A 78 3.15 -1.86 -13.97
CA ARG A 78 1.89 -2.14 -13.25
C ARG A 78 2.12 -2.39 -11.76
N PHE A 79 3.17 -3.13 -11.39
CA PHE A 79 3.56 -3.29 -9.99
C PHE A 79 3.96 -1.94 -9.36
N GLN A 80 4.70 -1.08 -10.08
CA GLN A 80 5.03 0.25 -9.60
C GLN A 80 3.78 1.14 -9.34
N MET A 81 2.73 1.02 -10.17
CA MET A 81 1.44 1.69 -9.94
C MET A 81 0.68 1.11 -8.73
N GLN A 82 0.79 -0.20 -8.49
CA GLN A 82 0.25 -0.84 -7.28
C GLN A 82 0.99 -0.38 -6.02
N TYR A 83 2.32 -0.25 -6.07
CA TYR A 83 3.12 0.27 -4.97
C TYR A 83 2.78 1.73 -4.66
N GLN A 84 2.57 2.58 -5.68
CA GLN A 84 2.04 3.93 -5.49
C GLN A 84 0.66 3.94 -4.81
N ALA A 85 -0.25 3.01 -5.17
CA ALA A 85 -1.56 2.92 -4.55
C ALA A 85 -1.49 2.55 -3.05
N ALA A 86 -0.72 1.52 -2.72
CA ALA A 86 -0.55 1.07 -1.35
C ALA A 86 0.24 2.09 -0.50
N ALA A 87 1.25 2.74 -1.08
CA ALA A 87 2.00 3.83 -0.44
C ALA A 87 1.10 5.04 -0.15
N PHE A 88 0.17 5.38 -1.04
CA PHE A 88 -0.81 6.43 -0.78
C PHE A 88 -1.79 6.03 0.33
N ALA A 89 -2.28 4.79 0.32
CA ALA A 89 -3.16 4.26 1.36
C ALA A 89 -2.48 4.25 2.75
N ALA A 90 -1.17 3.98 2.81
CA ALA A 90 -0.41 4.00 4.06
C ALA A 90 -0.43 5.37 4.75
N LEU A 91 -0.53 6.47 4.00
CA LEU A 91 -0.64 7.80 4.58
C LEU A 91 -1.90 7.99 5.44
N GLU A 92 -2.96 7.18 5.30
CA GLU A 92 -4.10 7.21 6.22
C GLU A 92 -3.73 6.84 7.67
N ILE A 93 -2.65 6.08 7.89
CA ILE A 93 -2.14 5.74 9.23
C ILE A 93 -1.73 7.02 10.00
N LEU A 94 -1.22 8.05 9.30
CA LEU A 94 -0.84 9.33 9.88
C LEU A 94 -2.04 10.10 10.48
N LYS A 95 -3.28 9.72 10.15
CA LYS A 95 -4.47 10.27 10.78
C LYS A 95 -4.62 9.81 12.25
N GLY A 96 -3.93 8.75 12.67
CA GLY A 96 -3.97 8.22 14.04
C GLY A 96 -5.36 7.73 14.47
N THR A 97 -6.11 7.13 13.54
CA THR A 97 -7.49 6.66 13.80
C THR A 97 -7.62 5.15 13.57
N GLU A 98 -8.44 4.71 12.63
CA GLU A 98 -8.77 3.29 12.43
C GLU A 98 -7.68 2.52 11.68
N VAL A 99 -7.04 3.15 10.67
CA VAL A 99 -6.04 2.48 9.83
C VAL A 99 -4.71 2.41 10.58
N ASP A 100 -4.19 1.20 10.75
CA ASP A 100 -2.97 0.94 11.55
C ASP A 100 -1.85 0.23 10.77
N ARG A 101 -2.19 -0.49 9.69
CA ARG A 101 -1.23 -1.25 8.87
C ARG A 101 -1.74 -1.44 7.44
N ILE A 102 -0.85 -1.31 6.45
CA ILE A 102 -1.06 -1.74 5.07
C ILE A 102 -0.22 -2.97 4.79
N TYR A 103 -0.82 -4.03 4.25
CA TYR A 103 -0.07 -5.18 3.73
C TYR A 103 0.08 -5.06 2.22
N CYS A 104 1.27 -5.38 1.74
CA CYS A 104 1.58 -5.41 0.31
C CYS A 104 2.08 -6.83 -0.03
N ASP A 105 1.58 -7.37 -1.15
CA ASP A 105 1.66 -8.78 -1.57
C ASP A 105 0.89 -9.80 -0.69
N TYR A 106 -0.43 -9.77 -0.85
CA TYR A 106 -1.24 -10.99 -0.75
C TYR A 106 -1.92 -11.21 -2.10
N HIS A 107 -1.28 -11.98 -2.99
CA HIS A 107 -1.86 -12.44 -4.28
C HIS A 107 -2.36 -11.30 -5.21
N ASP A 108 -1.45 -10.44 -5.69
CA ASP A 108 -1.73 -9.30 -6.59
C ASP A 108 -2.58 -8.15 -5.99
N ASP A 109 -2.83 -8.16 -4.68
CA ASP A 109 -3.60 -7.12 -3.96
C ASP A 109 -2.73 -6.34 -2.96
N PHE A 110 -3.25 -5.20 -2.50
CA PHE A 110 -2.85 -4.60 -1.21
C PHE A 110 -4.04 -4.58 -0.26
N ILE A 111 -3.77 -4.63 1.05
CA ILE A 111 -4.80 -4.74 2.09
C ILE A 111 -4.63 -3.61 3.09
N VAL A 112 -5.67 -2.81 3.29
CA VAL A 112 -5.75 -1.83 4.38
C VAL A 112 -6.35 -2.53 5.60
N ARG A 113 -5.59 -2.59 6.71
CA ARG A 113 -6.10 -3.08 8.00
C ARG A 113 -6.62 -1.91 8.82
N ARG A 114 -7.82 -2.09 9.39
CA ARG A 114 -8.47 -1.16 10.30
C ARG A 114 -8.71 -1.85 11.64
N THR A 115 -8.46 -1.14 12.74
CA THR A 115 -8.91 -1.53 14.08
C THR A 115 -10.03 -0.60 14.53
N VAL A 116 -11.27 -1.07 14.47
CA VAL A 116 -12.48 -0.31 14.81
C VAL A 116 -13.07 -0.87 16.11
N ALA A 117 -13.09 -0.05 17.17
CA ALA A 117 -13.56 -0.46 18.51
C ALA A 117 -12.92 -1.77 19.05
N GLY A 118 -11.67 -2.06 18.65
CA GLY A 118 -10.95 -3.28 19.02
C GLY A 118 -11.19 -4.49 18.10
N VAL A 119 -12.05 -4.37 17.09
CA VAL A 119 -12.26 -5.39 16.05
C VAL A 119 -11.35 -5.09 14.86
N ILE A 120 -10.68 -6.13 14.35
CA ILE A 120 -9.84 -6.04 13.15
C ILE A 120 -10.69 -6.28 11.91
N GLU A 121 -10.66 -5.31 11.00
CA GLU A 121 -11.28 -5.32 9.68
C GLU A 121 -10.21 -5.18 8.58
N TYR A 122 -10.47 -5.77 7.42
CA TYR A 122 -9.63 -5.75 6.24
C TYR A 122 -10.39 -5.20 5.05
N HIS A 123 -9.73 -4.33 4.28
CA HIS A 123 -10.23 -3.78 3.03
C HIS A 123 -9.23 -4.13 1.93
N PHE A 124 -9.64 -4.99 1.00
CA PHE A 124 -8.80 -5.55 -0.05
C PHE A 124 -8.89 -4.68 -1.31
N PHE A 125 -7.75 -4.38 -1.93
CA PHE A 125 -7.67 -3.57 -3.14
C PHE A 125 -6.93 -4.30 -4.24
N GLN A 126 -7.63 -4.55 -5.35
CA GLN A 126 -7.03 -5.02 -6.57
C GLN A 126 -6.78 -3.83 -7.52
N VAL A 127 -5.51 -3.49 -7.72
CA VAL A 127 -5.10 -2.44 -8.68
C VAL A 127 -5.07 -3.00 -10.09
N LYS A 128 -5.74 -2.33 -11.03
CA LYS A 128 -5.82 -2.73 -12.45
C LYS A 128 -5.80 -1.50 -13.36
N THR A 129 -4.73 -1.35 -14.14
CA THR A 129 -4.45 -0.14 -14.93
C THR A 129 -4.51 -0.36 -16.44
N LYS A 130 -4.77 0.73 -17.17
CA LYS A 130 -4.74 0.80 -18.65
C LYS A 130 -3.70 1.83 -19.08
N GLY A 131 -2.98 1.55 -20.17
CA GLY A 131 -1.93 2.45 -20.70
C GLY A 131 -2.45 3.64 -21.50
N ARG A 132 -3.76 3.80 -21.71
CA ARG A 132 -4.36 4.97 -22.38
C ARG A 132 -5.49 5.55 -21.52
N PRO A 133 -5.47 6.85 -21.17
CA PRO A 133 -6.49 7.47 -20.30
C PRO A 133 -7.94 7.36 -20.80
N ASN A 134 -8.14 7.24 -22.12
CA ASN A 134 -9.46 7.13 -22.74
C ASN A 134 -9.99 5.68 -22.84
N GLN A 135 -9.22 4.68 -22.39
CA GLN A 135 -9.74 3.32 -22.24
C GLN A 135 -10.64 3.24 -21.01
N GLN A 136 -11.61 2.34 -21.04
CA GLN A 136 -12.48 2.06 -19.90
C GLN A 136 -12.60 0.55 -19.72
N TRP A 137 -12.60 0.11 -18.47
CA TRP A 137 -12.85 -1.28 -18.12
C TRP A 137 -14.32 -1.65 -18.34
N ASP A 138 -14.58 -2.89 -18.74
CA ASP A 138 -15.94 -3.41 -18.92
C ASP A 138 -16.22 -4.74 -18.21
N ILE A 139 -17.50 -5.14 -18.24
CA ILE A 139 -18.02 -6.34 -17.57
C ILE A 139 -17.30 -7.61 -18.05
N GLY A 140 -16.93 -7.69 -19.32
CA GLY A 140 -16.23 -8.85 -19.88
C GLY A 140 -14.80 -8.94 -19.37
N GLU A 141 -14.11 -7.80 -19.23
CA GLU A 141 -12.74 -7.75 -18.71
C GLU A 141 -12.66 -8.00 -17.19
N LEU A 142 -13.59 -7.45 -16.40
CA LEU A 142 -13.51 -7.50 -14.94
C LEU A 142 -14.20 -8.73 -14.32
N PHE A 143 -15.30 -9.19 -14.91
CA PHE A 143 -16.14 -10.28 -14.36
C PHE A 143 -16.16 -11.54 -15.23
N ALA A 144 -15.53 -11.52 -16.42
CA ALA A 144 -15.70 -12.55 -17.47
C ALA A 144 -17.18 -12.81 -17.88
N LEU A 145 -18.10 -11.91 -17.49
CA LEU A 145 -19.55 -12.13 -17.60
C LEU A 145 -20.04 -11.77 -19.00
N LYS A 146 -20.59 -12.76 -19.71
CA LYS A 146 -21.15 -12.58 -21.05
C LYS A 146 -22.59 -12.05 -20.97
N LYS A 147 -22.88 -11.00 -21.75
CA LYS A 147 -24.22 -10.37 -21.82
C LYS A 147 -25.28 -11.25 -22.49
N THR A 148 -24.86 -12.28 -23.23
CA THR A 148 -25.70 -13.22 -23.98
C THR A 148 -25.43 -14.66 -23.57
N GLY A 149 -26.45 -15.51 -23.70
CA GLY A 149 -26.43 -16.91 -23.27
C GLY A 149 -26.90 -17.12 -21.84
N ALA A 150 -26.88 -18.38 -21.41
CA ALA A 150 -27.18 -18.80 -20.04
C ALA A 150 -25.89 -18.95 -19.21
N LEU A 151 -26.00 -18.77 -17.90
CA LEU A 151 -24.92 -18.99 -16.91
C LEU A 151 -25.15 -20.32 -16.17
N ASP A 152 -24.92 -21.40 -16.90
CA ASP A 152 -25.43 -22.75 -16.61
C ASP A 152 -24.37 -23.87 -16.65
N THR A 153 -23.17 -23.60 -17.18
CA THR A 153 -22.08 -24.59 -17.24
C THR A 153 -20.98 -24.30 -16.22
N PRO A 154 -20.34 -25.33 -15.61
CA PRO A 154 -19.26 -25.15 -14.65
C PRO A 154 -18.13 -24.23 -15.17
N LEU A 155 -17.72 -24.41 -16.44
CA LEU A 155 -16.70 -23.59 -17.09
C LEU A 155 -17.05 -22.09 -17.16
N LYS A 156 -18.33 -21.71 -17.21
CA LYS A 156 -18.74 -20.30 -17.17
C LYS A 156 -18.71 -19.75 -15.73
N LEU A 157 -19.09 -20.57 -14.74
CA LEU A 157 -19.03 -20.18 -13.33
C LEU A 157 -17.57 -20.00 -12.90
N ASP A 158 -16.71 -20.94 -13.27
CA ASP A 158 -15.27 -20.89 -13.03
C ASP A 158 -14.57 -19.71 -13.73
N ALA A 159 -14.97 -19.37 -14.96
CA ALA A 159 -14.47 -18.17 -15.64
C ALA A 159 -14.81 -16.88 -14.89
N ILE A 160 -16.00 -16.78 -14.29
CA ILE A 160 -16.35 -15.65 -13.41
C ILE A 160 -15.56 -15.71 -12.11
N ARG A 161 -15.44 -16.89 -11.47
CA ARG A 161 -14.67 -17.07 -10.22
C ARG A 161 -13.20 -16.67 -10.39
N SER A 162 -12.60 -17.02 -11.52
CA SER A 162 -11.21 -16.73 -11.87
C SER A 162 -10.98 -15.31 -12.43
N SER A 163 -12.04 -14.52 -12.61
CA SER A 163 -11.95 -13.12 -13.04
C SER A 163 -11.42 -12.19 -11.93
N ILE A 164 -11.12 -10.94 -12.27
CA ILE A 164 -10.63 -9.92 -11.32
C ILE A 164 -11.63 -9.74 -10.17
N ALA A 165 -12.91 -9.51 -10.48
CA ALA A 165 -13.94 -9.36 -9.47
C ALA A 165 -14.24 -10.69 -8.74
N GLY A 166 -14.16 -11.82 -9.45
CA GLY A 166 -14.37 -13.15 -8.87
C GLY A 166 -13.38 -13.49 -7.76
N LYS A 167 -12.08 -13.22 -8.00
CA LYS A 167 -11.02 -13.39 -7.01
C LYS A 167 -11.24 -12.50 -5.77
N LEU A 168 -11.54 -11.21 -5.97
CA LEU A 168 -11.88 -10.32 -4.86
C LEU A 168 -13.07 -10.81 -4.04
N PHE A 169 -14.09 -11.41 -4.66
CA PHE A 169 -15.20 -11.99 -3.91
C PHE A 169 -14.80 -13.20 -3.04
N LEU A 170 -13.70 -13.91 -3.34
CA LEU A 170 -13.23 -15.01 -2.47
C LEU A 170 -12.83 -14.47 -1.09
N HIS A 171 -12.16 -13.31 -1.02
CA HIS A 171 -11.82 -12.65 0.24
C HIS A 171 -13.06 -12.36 1.11
N THR A 172 -14.21 -12.05 0.49
CA THR A 172 -15.47 -11.81 1.22
C THR A 172 -16.03 -13.05 1.91
N ILE A 173 -15.62 -14.24 1.47
CA ILE A 173 -16.02 -15.54 2.03
C ILE A 173 -14.94 -16.03 3.01
N GLU A 174 -13.66 -15.98 2.61
CA GLU A 174 -12.52 -16.47 3.39
C GLU A 174 -12.32 -15.68 4.70
N PHE A 175 -12.47 -14.35 4.65
CA PHE A 175 -12.33 -13.47 5.83
C PHE A 175 -13.70 -13.10 6.46
N GLY A 176 -14.81 -13.54 5.87
CA GLY A 176 -16.17 -13.37 6.40
C GLY A 176 -16.47 -11.93 6.86
N ASP A 177 -16.83 -11.78 8.13
CA ASP A 177 -17.15 -10.47 8.74
C ASP A 177 -15.92 -9.55 8.90
N GLN A 178 -14.70 -10.10 8.95
CA GLN A 178 -13.48 -9.28 8.96
C GLN A 178 -13.19 -8.65 7.59
N CYS A 179 -13.71 -9.19 6.49
CA CYS A 179 -13.69 -8.47 5.21
C CYS A 179 -14.71 -7.33 5.26
N ARG A 180 -14.25 -6.08 5.39
CA ARG A 180 -15.10 -4.89 5.34
C ARG A 180 -15.59 -4.62 3.92
N GLU A 181 -14.66 -4.61 2.96
CA GLU A 181 -14.88 -4.13 1.59
C GLU A 181 -13.80 -4.72 0.65
N VAL A 182 -14.15 -4.89 -0.62
CA VAL A 182 -13.23 -5.30 -1.70
C VAL A 182 -13.37 -4.32 -2.86
N THR A 183 -12.26 -3.74 -3.32
CA THR A 183 -12.29 -2.62 -4.27
C THR A 183 -11.43 -2.88 -5.50
N ILE A 184 -11.98 -2.65 -6.68
CA ILE A 184 -11.21 -2.57 -7.92
C ILE A 184 -10.77 -1.11 -8.11
N LEU A 185 -9.45 -0.87 -8.06
CA LEU A 185 -8.83 0.45 -8.19
C LEU A 185 -8.21 0.58 -9.59
N SER A 186 -8.51 1.67 -10.29
CA SER A 186 -8.06 1.89 -11.67
C SER A 186 -7.60 3.34 -11.92
N ASN A 187 -6.56 3.50 -12.73
CA ASN A 187 -6.10 4.80 -13.24
C ASN A 187 -7.06 5.40 -14.30
N VAL A 188 -7.95 4.58 -14.85
CA VAL A 188 -8.99 4.99 -15.80
C VAL A 188 -10.40 4.71 -15.27
N HIS A 189 -11.43 5.16 -15.98
CA HIS A 189 -12.83 4.92 -15.64
C HIS A 189 -13.31 3.49 -15.96
N PHE A 190 -14.44 3.13 -15.35
CA PHE A 190 -15.24 1.96 -15.74
C PHE A 190 -16.39 2.42 -16.66
N LYS A 191 -16.89 1.56 -17.55
CA LYS A 191 -18.12 1.85 -18.30
C LYS A 191 -19.32 1.88 -17.35
N ASP A 192 -20.33 2.70 -17.64
CA ASP A 192 -21.56 2.84 -16.83
C ASP A 192 -22.20 1.49 -16.48
N GLU A 193 -22.20 0.55 -17.42
CA GLU A 193 -22.75 -0.80 -17.22
C GLU A 193 -22.03 -1.62 -16.12
N VAL A 194 -20.77 -1.30 -15.81
CA VAL A 194 -20.02 -1.88 -14.68
C VAL A 194 -20.51 -1.30 -13.36
N HIS A 195 -20.75 0.03 -13.31
CA HIS A 195 -21.35 0.69 -12.15
C HIS A 195 -22.76 0.16 -11.89
N ASP A 196 -23.59 0.04 -12.93
CA ASP A 196 -24.91 -0.60 -12.85
C ASP A 196 -24.83 -2.03 -12.31
N LEU A 197 -23.85 -2.83 -12.77
CA LEU A 197 -23.69 -4.22 -12.33
C LEU A 197 -23.35 -4.32 -10.85
N VAL A 198 -22.47 -3.45 -10.34
CA VAL A 198 -22.13 -3.40 -8.90
C VAL A 198 -23.34 -2.94 -8.07
N ALA A 199 -24.10 -1.95 -8.55
CA ALA A 199 -25.33 -1.51 -7.90
C ALA A 199 -26.40 -2.62 -7.85
N ASP A 200 -26.66 -3.30 -8.97
CA ASP A 200 -27.58 -4.44 -9.07
C ASP A 200 -27.17 -5.60 -8.13
N LEU A 201 -25.87 -5.91 -8.05
CA LEU A 201 -25.32 -6.95 -7.17
C LEU A 201 -25.61 -6.64 -5.70
N ALA A 202 -25.35 -5.41 -5.27
CA ALA A 202 -25.62 -4.94 -3.91
C ALA A 202 -27.13 -4.83 -3.60
N ALA A 203 -27.95 -4.45 -4.60
CA ALA A 203 -29.39 -4.29 -4.47
C ALA A 203 -30.18 -5.61 -4.45
N GLY A 204 -29.56 -6.75 -4.75
CA GLY A 204 -30.24 -8.04 -4.73
C GLY A 204 -30.93 -8.45 -6.03
N THR A 205 -31.03 -7.56 -7.03
CA THR A 205 -31.92 -7.73 -8.19
C THR A 205 -31.44 -6.96 -9.42
N SER A 206 -31.98 -7.29 -10.59
CA SER A 206 -31.73 -6.54 -11.83
C SER A 206 -32.82 -6.76 -12.89
N SER A 207 -33.05 -5.75 -13.71
CA SER A 207 -33.82 -5.85 -14.96
C SER A 207 -33.04 -6.62 -16.05
N LYS A 208 -31.71 -6.61 -15.99
CA LYS A 208 -30.80 -7.19 -16.99
C LYS A 208 -30.65 -8.70 -16.77
N LYS A 209 -31.00 -9.50 -17.79
CA LYS A 209 -31.01 -10.98 -17.71
C LYS A 209 -29.66 -11.60 -17.30
N TYR A 210 -28.54 -11.04 -17.77
CA TYR A 210 -27.22 -11.57 -17.43
C TYR A 210 -26.82 -11.26 -15.98
N THR A 211 -27.12 -10.05 -15.49
CA THR A 211 -26.91 -9.67 -14.09
C THR A 211 -27.75 -10.51 -13.13
N ARG A 212 -29.04 -10.71 -13.45
CA ARG A 212 -29.91 -11.55 -12.62
C ARG A 212 -29.40 -12.98 -12.49
N GLN A 213 -28.94 -13.59 -13.59
CA GLN A 213 -28.31 -14.90 -13.55
C GLN A 213 -27.02 -14.91 -12.73
N PHE A 214 -26.20 -13.85 -12.77
CA PHE A 214 -25.02 -13.76 -11.91
C PHE A 214 -25.40 -13.69 -10.42
N ILE A 215 -26.40 -12.89 -10.07
CA ILE A 215 -26.96 -12.84 -8.71
C ILE A 215 -27.48 -14.22 -8.26
N GLU A 216 -28.32 -14.86 -9.07
CA GLU A 216 -28.88 -16.20 -8.80
C GLU A 216 -27.82 -17.30 -8.65
N LYS A 217 -26.66 -17.14 -9.31
CA LYS A 217 -25.54 -18.09 -9.29
C LYS A 217 -24.40 -17.69 -8.35
N PHE A 218 -24.48 -16.54 -7.68
CA PHE A 218 -23.36 -15.96 -6.94
C PHE A 218 -22.73 -16.94 -5.94
N ALA A 219 -23.54 -17.59 -5.11
CA ALA A 219 -23.07 -18.57 -4.12
C ALA A 219 -22.26 -19.71 -4.77
N ALA A 220 -22.77 -20.27 -5.88
CA ALA A 220 -22.11 -21.35 -6.63
C ALA A 220 -20.85 -20.89 -7.40
N ILE A 221 -20.63 -19.57 -7.55
CA ILE A 221 -19.43 -19.00 -8.15
C ILE A 221 -18.35 -18.80 -7.08
N VAL A 222 -18.69 -18.19 -5.95
CA VAL A 222 -17.70 -17.85 -4.91
C VAL A 222 -17.39 -19.04 -3.99
N SER A 223 -18.38 -19.89 -3.73
CA SER A 223 -18.32 -21.01 -2.78
C SER A 223 -19.09 -22.24 -3.29
N PRO A 224 -18.59 -22.94 -4.32
CA PRO A 224 -19.26 -24.12 -4.89
C PRO A 224 -19.26 -25.32 -3.94
N ASP A 225 -18.24 -25.43 -3.08
CA ASP A 225 -18.02 -26.59 -2.19
C ASP A 225 -18.64 -26.42 -0.80
N VAL A 226 -18.95 -25.17 -0.39
CA VAL A 226 -19.50 -24.85 0.94
C VAL A 226 -20.77 -24.01 0.78
N PRO A 227 -21.95 -24.50 1.21
CA PRO A 227 -23.19 -23.73 1.18
C PRO A 227 -23.10 -22.45 2.01
N LEU A 228 -23.57 -21.34 1.45
CA LEU A 228 -23.68 -20.05 2.12
C LEU A 228 -25.15 -19.76 2.47
N SER A 229 -25.40 -19.09 3.60
CA SER A 229 -26.73 -18.59 3.94
C SER A 229 -27.15 -17.43 3.03
N PRO A 230 -28.46 -17.15 2.88
CA PRO A 230 -28.94 -15.98 2.12
C PRO A 230 -28.31 -14.67 2.60
N GLU A 231 -28.14 -14.51 3.91
CA GLU A 231 -27.55 -13.34 4.57
C GLU A 231 -26.06 -13.20 4.24
N GLN A 232 -25.31 -14.31 4.25
CA GLN A 232 -23.90 -14.33 3.83
C GLN A 232 -23.74 -13.96 2.35
N VAL A 233 -24.61 -14.47 1.48
CA VAL A 233 -24.64 -14.14 0.04
C VAL A 233 -25.02 -12.68 -0.21
N GLU A 234 -25.91 -12.10 0.60
CA GLU A 234 -26.25 -10.69 0.54
C GLU A 234 -25.10 -9.80 1.03
N ALA A 235 -24.48 -10.14 2.17
CA ALA A 235 -23.35 -9.42 2.73
C ALA A 235 -22.15 -9.42 1.78
N ALA A 236 -21.76 -10.59 1.24
CA ALA A 236 -20.64 -10.73 0.31
C ALA A 236 -20.79 -9.86 -0.95
N ARG A 237 -22.00 -9.81 -1.55
CA ARG A 237 -22.25 -9.00 -2.77
C ARG A 237 -22.18 -7.50 -2.54
N LYS A 238 -22.59 -7.02 -1.35
CA LYS A 238 -22.55 -5.60 -0.99
C LYS A 238 -21.15 -5.06 -0.73
N LYS A 239 -20.15 -5.92 -0.54
CA LYS A 239 -18.77 -5.55 -0.23
C LYS A 239 -17.95 -5.11 -1.45
N LEU A 240 -18.41 -5.31 -2.68
CA LEU A 240 -17.67 -4.88 -3.88
C LEU A 240 -17.88 -3.39 -4.18
N SER A 241 -16.78 -2.66 -4.36
CA SER A 241 -16.79 -1.27 -4.81
C SER A 241 -15.76 -1.00 -5.93
N LEU A 242 -15.85 0.20 -6.51
CA LEU A 242 -15.04 0.64 -7.65
C LEU A 242 -14.41 2.00 -7.35
N LEU A 243 -13.10 2.12 -7.53
CA LEU A 243 -12.38 3.39 -7.41
C LEU A 243 -11.78 3.79 -8.78
N PRO A 244 -12.56 4.53 -9.62
CA PRO A 244 -12.12 4.92 -10.96
C PRO A 244 -11.18 6.12 -10.94
N ASN A 245 -10.43 6.27 -12.04
CA ASN A 245 -9.72 7.50 -12.40
C ASN A 245 -8.76 8.02 -11.30
N VAL A 246 -8.05 7.10 -10.65
CA VAL A 246 -7.05 7.44 -9.63
C VAL A 246 -5.86 8.15 -10.27
N GLN A 247 -5.69 9.43 -9.93
CA GLN A 247 -4.66 10.30 -10.52
C GLN A 247 -3.27 10.13 -9.90
N TYR A 248 -3.18 9.59 -8.67
CA TYR A 248 -1.91 9.43 -7.94
C TYR A 248 -1.15 8.14 -8.29
N ILE A 249 -1.59 7.39 -9.32
CA ILE A 249 -0.86 6.25 -9.85
C ILE A 249 -0.51 6.49 -11.33
N GLY A 250 0.75 6.31 -11.69
CA GLY A 250 1.23 6.57 -13.05
C GLY A 250 2.60 5.95 -13.34
N ASP A 251 3.09 6.18 -14.56
CA ASP A 251 4.43 5.77 -15.00
C ASP A 251 5.54 6.59 -14.31
N THR A 252 5.19 7.76 -13.74
CA THR A 252 6.09 8.66 -13.00
C THR A 252 5.55 8.93 -11.59
N LEU A 253 6.42 9.35 -10.69
CA LEU A 253 6.05 9.70 -9.32
C LEU A 253 5.60 11.16 -9.14
N GLU A 254 5.43 11.95 -10.22
CA GLU A 254 5.07 13.38 -10.11
C GLU A 254 3.67 13.57 -9.51
N ALA A 255 2.66 12.93 -10.10
CA ALA A 255 1.29 13.01 -9.62
C ALA A 255 1.13 12.33 -8.24
N PHE A 256 1.85 11.23 -8.01
CA PHE A 256 1.95 10.58 -6.70
C PHE A 256 2.54 11.53 -5.65
N GLY A 257 3.66 12.20 -5.94
CA GLY A 257 4.34 13.11 -5.03
C GLY A 257 3.49 14.31 -4.63
N ILE A 258 2.77 14.92 -5.58
CA ILE A 258 1.81 16.01 -5.31
C ILE A 258 0.68 15.51 -4.38
N ALA A 259 0.12 14.32 -4.66
CA ALA A 259 -0.93 13.75 -3.84
C ALA A 259 -0.43 13.37 -2.43
N ALA A 260 0.74 12.75 -2.33
CA ALA A 260 1.39 12.36 -1.08
C ALA A 260 1.72 13.58 -0.22
N HIS A 261 2.29 14.64 -0.81
CA HIS A 261 2.50 15.92 -0.13
C HIS A 261 1.20 16.46 0.47
N ASN A 262 0.13 16.54 -0.32
CA ASN A 262 -1.15 17.06 0.14
C ASN A 262 -1.76 16.17 1.25
N ALA A 263 -1.56 14.85 1.21
CA ALA A 263 -1.99 13.93 2.27
C ALA A 263 -1.15 14.07 3.54
N ILE A 264 0.18 14.17 3.42
CA ILE A 264 1.10 14.41 4.54
C ILE A 264 0.75 15.74 5.21
N TRP A 265 0.62 16.83 4.45
CA TRP A 265 0.16 18.12 4.98
C TRP A 265 -1.20 18.01 5.68
N LYS A 266 -2.18 17.33 5.07
CA LYS A 266 -3.51 17.15 5.66
C LYS A 266 -3.52 16.35 6.97
N TYR A 267 -2.64 15.36 7.13
CA TYR A 267 -2.64 14.46 8.30
C TYR A 267 -1.61 14.81 9.37
N SER A 268 -0.56 15.56 9.02
CA SER A 268 0.54 15.90 9.92
C SER A 268 0.89 17.39 9.96
N GLU A 269 0.32 18.22 9.07
CA GLU A 269 0.62 19.66 8.92
C GLU A 269 2.14 19.95 8.80
N ILE A 270 2.85 19.03 8.14
CA ILE A 270 4.27 19.17 7.81
C ILE A 270 4.38 19.83 6.45
N GLU A 271 4.77 21.09 6.42
CA GLU A 271 5.14 21.79 5.19
C GLU A 271 6.48 21.23 4.71
N LEU A 272 6.50 20.60 3.54
CA LEU A 272 7.69 20.00 2.95
C LEU A 272 8.18 20.87 1.79
N HIS A 273 9.49 21.03 1.66
CA HIS A 273 10.08 21.60 0.44
C HIS A 273 9.97 20.62 -0.73
N GLN A 274 10.05 21.12 -1.97
CA GLN A 274 9.80 20.31 -3.18
C GLN A 274 10.76 19.11 -3.30
N ASP A 275 12.03 19.30 -2.94
CA ASP A 275 13.05 18.25 -2.89
C ASP A 275 12.76 17.22 -1.79
N GLU A 276 12.21 17.64 -0.65
CA GLU A 276 11.73 16.72 0.39
C GLU A 276 10.53 15.91 -0.09
N VAL A 277 9.58 16.53 -0.82
CA VAL A 277 8.42 15.83 -1.41
C VAL A 277 8.89 14.74 -2.38
N GLU A 278 9.82 15.04 -3.29
CA GLU A 278 10.34 14.04 -4.23
C GLU A 278 11.09 12.90 -3.52
N ARG A 279 11.88 13.22 -2.49
CA ARG A 279 12.61 12.24 -1.67
C ARG A 279 11.64 11.33 -0.92
N ILE A 280 10.67 11.90 -0.21
CA ILE A 280 9.67 11.17 0.57
C ILE A 280 8.80 10.31 -0.36
N ALA A 281 8.38 10.83 -1.51
CA ALA A 281 7.60 10.07 -2.48
C ALA A 281 8.34 8.82 -2.97
N ARG A 282 9.64 8.94 -3.29
CA ARG A 282 10.48 7.79 -3.65
C ARG A 282 10.63 6.80 -2.49
N SER A 283 10.86 7.31 -1.27
CA SER A 283 11.03 6.48 -0.06
C SER A 283 9.75 5.70 0.31
N LEU A 284 8.56 6.31 0.18
CA LEU A 284 7.28 5.63 0.44
C LEU A 284 7.03 4.47 -0.52
N VAL A 285 7.31 4.66 -1.82
CA VAL A 285 7.13 3.61 -2.83
C VAL A 285 8.19 2.51 -2.67
N ALA A 286 9.45 2.86 -2.40
CA ALA A 286 10.53 1.90 -2.16
C ALA A 286 10.29 1.05 -0.91
N LEU A 287 9.77 1.65 0.18
CA LEU A 287 9.34 0.92 1.38
C LEU A 287 8.27 -0.13 1.04
N VAL A 288 7.24 0.26 0.29
CA VAL A 288 6.18 -0.67 -0.15
C VAL A 288 6.71 -1.78 -1.05
N GLU A 289 7.62 -1.46 -1.97
CA GLU A 289 8.30 -2.43 -2.84
C GLU A 289 9.13 -3.45 -2.02
N GLU A 290 9.89 -2.98 -1.02
CA GLU A 290 10.65 -3.84 -0.09
C GLU A 290 9.71 -4.78 0.70
N ARG A 291 8.64 -4.25 1.29
CA ARG A 291 7.62 -5.05 2.01
C ARG A 291 6.95 -6.09 1.12
N SER A 292 6.69 -5.74 -0.15
CA SER A 292 6.08 -6.64 -1.15
C SER A 292 7.00 -7.78 -1.59
N CYS A 293 8.31 -7.67 -1.36
CA CYS A 293 9.29 -8.70 -1.76
C CYS A 293 9.70 -9.62 -0.59
N ALA A 294 9.14 -9.44 0.61
CA ALA A 294 9.56 -10.13 1.82
C ALA A 294 9.04 -11.59 1.88
N PRO A 295 9.91 -12.60 2.09
CA PRO A 295 9.49 -14.00 2.15
C PRO A 295 8.75 -14.33 3.45
N ILE A 296 7.49 -14.77 3.33
CA ILE A 296 6.59 -15.06 4.47
C ILE A 296 6.68 -16.49 5.05
N SER A 297 7.48 -17.37 4.45
CA SER A 297 7.49 -18.80 4.80
C SER A 297 8.11 -19.08 6.17
N GLY A 298 7.33 -19.64 7.10
CA GLY A 298 7.80 -20.07 8.42
C GLY A 298 7.81 -18.98 9.49
N LEU A 299 7.25 -17.80 9.20
CA LEU A 299 7.13 -16.68 10.12
C LEU A 299 5.88 -16.81 11.03
N SER A 300 5.98 -16.32 12.26
CA SER A 300 4.83 -16.08 13.14
C SER A 300 4.00 -14.87 12.66
N GLN A 301 2.77 -14.71 13.18
CA GLN A 301 1.90 -13.58 12.83
C GLN A 301 2.56 -12.21 13.02
N SER A 302 3.28 -12.02 14.13
CA SER A 302 4.02 -10.78 14.41
C SER A 302 5.22 -10.56 13.48
N GLU A 303 5.84 -11.64 13.01
CA GLU A 303 6.96 -11.56 12.05
C GLU A 303 6.45 -11.29 10.63
N ILE A 304 5.31 -11.86 10.22
CA ILE A 304 4.61 -11.51 8.97
C ILE A 304 4.22 -10.02 9.00
N ASP A 305 3.59 -9.58 10.10
CA ASP A 305 3.20 -8.18 10.32
C ASP A 305 4.37 -7.19 10.20
N LEU A 306 5.57 -7.60 10.66
CA LEU A 306 6.80 -6.82 10.57
C LEU A 306 7.50 -6.96 9.21
N ALA A 307 7.30 -8.05 8.48
CA ALA A 307 7.96 -8.33 7.20
C ALA A 307 7.23 -7.66 6.02
N THR A 308 5.91 -7.83 5.92
CA THR A 308 5.08 -7.40 4.78
C THR A 308 4.18 -6.19 5.07
N GLY A 309 4.10 -5.78 6.34
CA GLY A 309 3.34 -4.62 6.77
C GLY A 309 4.11 -3.31 6.63
N VAL A 310 3.42 -2.26 6.18
CA VAL A 310 3.78 -0.86 6.46
C VAL A 310 2.93 -0.39 7.64
N GLY A 311 3.59 -0.06 8.75
CA GLY A 311 2.98 0.50 9.95
C GLY A 311 3.36 1.97 10.19
N LEU A 312 2.90 2.52 11.31
CA LEU A 312 3.20 3.90 11.69
C LEU A 312 4.70 4.17 11.84
N GLU A 313 5.47 3.26 12.44
CA GLU A 313 6.90 3.44 12.67
C GLU A 313 7.69 3.59 11.36
N ASP A 314 7.32 2.82 10.31
CA ASP A 314 7.93 2.96 8.99
C ASP A 314 7.66 4.35 8.38
N LEU A 315 6.44 4.85 8.53
CA LEU A 315 6.06 6.18 8.03
C LEU A 315 6.74 7.31 8.80
N LEU A 316 6.87 7.19 10.13
CA LEU A 316 7.64 8.14 10.92
C LEU A 316 9.11 8.18 10.46
N ASN A 317 9.73 7.01 10.21
CA ASN A 317 11.08 6.92 9.67
C ASN A 317 11.20 7.57 8.27
N VAL A 318 10.26 7.30 7.35
CA VAL A 318 10.26 7.93 6.01
C VAL A 318 10.10 9.45 6.08
N LEU A 319 9.21 9.95 6.95
CA LEU A 319 9.06 11.37 7.25
C LEU A 319 10.21 11.93 8.12
N SER A 320 11.17 11.09 8.50
CA SER A 320 12.33 11.43 9.34
C SER A 320 11.97 11.98 10.73
N ILE A 321 10.81 11.57 11.27
CA ILE A 321 10.26 11.89 12.60
C ILE A 321 10.68 10.80 13.59
N SER A 322 11.17 11.18 14.77
CA SER A 322 11.53 10.24 15.84
C SER A 322 10.28 9.58 16.45
N THR A 323 10.21 8.25 16.35
CA THR A 323 9.20 7.40 17.01
C THR A 323 9.15 7.65 18.52
N GLN A 324 10.29 7.90 19.17
CA GLN A 324 10.35 8.16 20.61
C GLN A 324 9.75 9.54 20.98
N VAL A 325 10.01 10.56 20.16
CA VAL A 325 9.40 11.89 20.32
C VAL A 325 7.88 11.82 20.13
N TYR A 326 7.42 11.11 19.09
CA TYR A 326 6.01 10.84 18.85
C TYR A 326 5.34 10.11 20.03
N ASN A 327 5.89 8.96 20.45
CA ASN A 327 5.34 8.15 21.54
C ASN A 327 5.26 8.95 22.85
N THR A 328 6.27 9.78 23.15
CA THR A 328 6.28 10.67 24.32
C THR A 328 5.09 11.63 24.29
N LEU A 329 4.86 12.31 23.16
CA LEU A 329 3.76 13.26 23.00
C LEU A 329 2.39 12.57 23.04
N GLN A 330 2.26 11.41 22.40
CA GLN A 330 1.03 10.61 22.41
C GLN A 330 0.66 10.15 23.84
N GLN A 331 1.63 9.64 24.60
CA GLN A 331 1.45 9.25 26.00
C GLN A 331 1.10 10.45 26.90
N GLY A 332 1.57 11.66 26.55
CA GLY A 332 1.16 12.92 27.18
C GLY A 332 -0.29 13.36 26.89
N GLY A 333 -1.02 12.61 26.07
CA GLY A 333 -2.37 12.95 25.61
C GLY A 333 -2.40 14.09 24.60
N ASP A 334 -1.38 14.21 23.75
CA ASP A 334 -1.35 15.19 22.66
C ASP A 334 -2.08 14.64 21.43
N PRO A 335 -3.29 15.15 21.07
CA PRO A 335 -4.05 14.65 19.93
C PRO A 335 -3.39 15.00 18.58
N ALA A 336 -2.39 15.88 18.56
CA ALA A 336 -1.61 16.26 17.40
C ALA A 336 -0.15 15.77 17.51
N ALA A 337 0.09 14.64 18.19
CA ALA A 337 1.43 14.13 18.49
C ALA A 337 2.38 14.04 17.27
N ILE A 338 1.92 13.58 16.10
CA ILE A 338 2.76 13.49 14.88
C ILE A 338 3.21 14.89 14.41
N LYS A 339 2.25 15.81 14.31
CA LYS A 339 2.48 17.22 13.94
C LYS A 339 3.45 17.88 14.92
N ASN A 340 3.16 17.76 16.22
CA ASN A 340 3.94 18.41 17.27
C ASN A 340 5.34 17.79 17.40
N ALA A 341 5.50 16.48 17.15
CA ALA A 341 6.80 15.83 17.04
C ALA A 341 7.62 16.42 15.89
N SER A 342 7.05 16.46 14.68
CA SER A 342 7.72 16.99 13.49
C SER A 342 8.13 18.46 13.66
N ILE A 343 7.21 19.33 14.09
CA ILE A 343 7.48 20.75 14.31
C ILE A 343 8.60 20.96 15.34
N LEU A 344 8.52 20.30 16.50
CA LEU A 344 9.50 20.45 17.57
C LEU A 344 10.88 19.97 17.12
N GLN A 345 10.94 18.78 16.52
CA GLN A 345 12.17 18.19 16.02
C GLN A 345 12.80 19.04 14.90
N ARG A 346 12.02 19.49 13.92
CA ARG A 346 12.51 20.34 12.81
C ARG A 346 13.08 21.66 13.36
N LYS A 347 12.32 22.38 14.18
CA LYS A 347 12.75 23.67 14.73
C LYS A 347 13.94 23.58 15.67
N LEU A 348 14.11 22.45 16.38
CA LEU A 348 15.29 22.20 17.21
C LEU A 348 16.50 21.74 16.37
N ARG A 349 16.33 20.91 15.34
CA ARG A 349 17.42 20.54 14.40
C ARG A 349 17.94 21.75 13.62
N GLU A 350 17.06 22.65 13.17
CA GLU A 350 17.42 23.91 12.50
C GLU A 350 18.44 24.74 13.31
N VAL A 351 18.36 24.69 14.64
CA VAL A 351 19.26 25.41 15.56
C VAL A 351 20.40 24.54 16.12
N GLY A 352 20.60 23.35 15.56
CA GLY A 352 21.71 22.46 15.90
C GLY A 352 21.48 21.53 17.11
N ALA A 353 20.23 21.30 17.53
CA ALA A 353 19.96 20.39 18.64
C ALA A 353 20.23 18.92 18.24
N THR A 354 20.79 18.16 19.16
CA THR A 354 20.97 16.70 19.00
C THR A 354 19.68 15.95 19.29
N GLU A 355 19.54 14.71 18.80
CA GLU A 355 18.34 13.88 19.05
C GLU A 355 18.02 13.74 20.55
N SER A 356 19.04 13.58 21.41
CA SER A 356 18.84 13.48 22.86
C SER A 356 18.27 14.76 23.48
N MET A 357 18.60 15.93 22.93
CA MET A 357 18.02 17.22 23.34
C MET A 357 16.57 17.35 22.86
N ILE A 358 16.23 16.83 21.68
CA ILE A 358 14.87 16.84 21.13
C ILE A 358 13.96 15.89 21.94
N GLU A 359 14.46 14.73 22.34
CA GLU A 359 13.77 13.84 23.27
C GLU A 359 13.59 14.45 24.67
N ALA A 360 14.57 15.22 25.16
CA ALA A 360 14.41 15.97 26.41
C ALA A 360 13.33 17.06 26.26
N ALA A 361 13.35 17.80 25.16
CA ALA A 361 12.35 18.81 24.82
C ALA A 361 10.92 18.26 24.71
N SER A 362 10.74 17.04 24.16
CA SER A 362 9.42 16.42 24.05
C SER A 362 8.87 16.00 25.41
N ARG A 363 9.72 15.41 26.28
CA ARG A 363 9.36 15.12 27.68
C ARG A 363 9.02 16.40 28.46
N ALA A 364 9.84 17.44 28.34
CA ALA A 364 9.61 18.74 28.96
C ALA A 364 8.26 19.35 28.50
N LYS A 365 7.97 19.37 27.19
CA LYS A 365 6.68 19.82 26.64
C LYS A 365 5.50 19.06 27.24
N VAL A 366 5.59 17.72 27.35
CA VAL A 366 4.52 16.91 27.94
C VAL A 366 4.31 17.25 29.42
N SER A 367 5.39 17.37 30.20
CA SER A 367 5.31 17.79 31.60
C SER A 367 4.65 19.15 31.75
N TRP A 368 4.99 20.11 30.87
CA TRP A 368 4.35 21.42 30.81
C TRP A 368 2.87 21.35 30.45
N ASP A 369 2.49 20.59 29.43
CA ASP A 369 1.09 20.47 29.00
C ASP A 369 0.23 19.79 30.09
N VAL A 370 0.78 18.82 30.83
CA VAL A 370 0.16 18.23 32.02
C VAL A 370 0.01 19.27 33.13
N TRP A 371 1.08 19.98 33.49
CA TRP A 371 1.06 21.04 34.51
C TRP A 371 0.06 22.15 34.17
N LEU A 372 0.03 22.61 32.92
CA LEU A 372 -0.82 23.71 32.47
C LEU A 372 -2.31 23.37 32.58
N ARG A 373 -2.70 22.10 32.37
CA ARG A 373 -4.08 21.63 32.61
C ARG A 373 -4.49 21.84 34.07
N SER A 374 -3.63 21.48 35.03
CA SER A 374 -3.88 21.69 36.47
C SER A 374 -3.76 23.16 36.89
N ALA A 375 -2.80 23.90 36.32
CA ALA A 375 -2.54 25.30 36.64
C ALA A 375 -3.73 26.20 36.29
N ARG A 376 -4.41 25.95 35.16
CA ARG A 376 -5.65 26.65 34.74
C ARG A 376 -6.80 26.57 35.76
N HIS A 377 -6.79 25.59 36.66
CA HIS A 377 -7.80 25.46 37.71
C HIS A 377 -7.30 25.88 39.09
N THR A 378 -6.01 26.21 39.22
CA THR A 378 -5.33 26.48 40.49
C THR A 378 -4.94 27.96 40.65
N PHE A 379 -4.54 28.62 39.56
CA PHE A 379 -4.06 30.01 39.57
C PHE A 379 -5.05 30.96 38.88
N PRO A 380 -5.11 32.24 39.27
CA PRO A 380 -5.95 33.23 38.59
C PRO A 380 -5.56 33.41 37.11
N ASP A 381 -6.56 33.46 36.23
CA ASP A 381 -6.38 33.59 34.76
C ASP A 381 -5.41 34.70 34.37
N PHE A 382 -5.54 35.89 34.98
CA PHE A 382 -4.66 37.02 34.69
C PHE A 382 -3.18 36.72 35.03
N THR A 383 -2.93 36.09 36.18
CA THR A 383 -1.58 35.71 36.61
C THR A 383 -0.99 34.64 35.71
N LEU A 384 -1.79 33.64 35.32
CA LEU A 384 -1.36 32.58 34.40
C LEU A 384 -1.08 33.12 32.99
N ASN A 385 -1.94 33.99 32.46
CA ASN A 385 -1.76 34.59 31.14
C ASN A 385 -0.50 35.46 31.05
N LEU A 386 -0.15 36.19 32.12
CA LEU A 386 1.12 36.94 32.16
C LEU A 386 2.35 36.02 32.01
N LEU A 387 2.34 34.83 32.63
CA LEU A 387 3.42 33.84 32.45
C LEU A 387 3.44 33.30 31.01
N LEU A 388 2.28 33.01 30.43
CA LEU A 388 2.17 32.52 29.05
C LEU A 388 2.67 33.54 28.03
N ASP A 389 2.34 34.82 28.20
CA ASP A 389 2.80 35.92 27.35
C ASP A 389 4.30 36.21 27.54
N GLU A 390 4.83 36.08 28.77
CA GLU A 390 6.28 36.19 29.01
C GLU A 390 7.05 35.09 28.25
N ILE A 391 6.63 33.83 28.37
CA ILE A 391 7.22 32.70 27.63
C ILE A 391 7.08 32.93 26.11
N ASP A 392 5.91 33.33 25.64
CA ASP A 392 5.64 33.51 24.21
C ASP A 392 6.42 34.69 23.60
N SER A 393 6.64 35.76 24.35
CA SER A 393 7.43 36.92 23.92
C SER A 393 8.94 36.62 23.88
N ARG A 394 9.48 35.92 24.87
CA ARG A 394 10.89 35.46 24.88
C ARG A 394 11.15 34.43 23.79
N CYS A 395 10.22 33.50 23.56
CA CYS A 395 10.29 32.57 22.43
C CYS A 395 10.31 33.30 21.08
N LYS A 396 9.51 34.37 20.92
CA LYS A 396 9.57 35.23 19.72
C LYS A 396 10.92 35.88 19.54
N ALA A 397 11.48 36.47 20.60
CA ALA A 397 12.76 37.15 20.55
C ALA A 397 13.91 36.20 20.18
N TRP A 398 13.92 35.00 20.76
CA TRP A 398 14.88 33.94 20.44
C TRP A 398 14.79 33.49 18.98
N LEU A 399 13.59 33.22 18.46
CA LEU A 399 13.38 32.87 17.05
C LEU A 399 13.86 33.99 16.09
N LEU A 400 13.56 35.25 16.41
CA LEU A 400 14.01 36.41 15.63
C LEU A 400 15.53 36.65 15.71
N ALA A 401 16.19 36.19 16.77
CA ALA A 401 17.64 36.25 16.94
C ALA A 401 18.39 35.08 16.27
N GLY A 402 17.69 34.20 15.54
CA GLY A 402 18.29 33.03 14.88
C GLY A 402 18.34 31.78 15.74
N GLY A 403 17.74 31.79 16.94
CA GLY A 403 17.47 30.57 17.71
C GLY A 403 18.67 29.89 18.38
N VAL A 404 19.72 30.64 18.75
CA VAL A 404 20.94 30.04 19.33
C VAL A 404 20.62 29.27 20.62
N LEU A 405 20.97 27.97 20.69
CA LEU A 405 20.67 27.10 21.83
C LEU A 405 21.30 27.56 23.15
N ALA A 406 22.46 28.23 23.11
CA ALA A 406 23.11 28.76 24.32
C ALA A 406 22.29 29.87 25.02
N ASP A 407 21.49 30.63 24.29
CA ASP A 407 20.64 31.69 24.86
C ASP A 407 19.38 31.13 25.57
N LEU A 408 19.02 29.87 25.27
CA LEU A 408 17.82 29.21 25.77
C LEU A 408 17.88 28.98 27.28
N GLU A 409 19.02 28.51 27.79
CA GLU A 409 19.23 28.28 29.23
C GLU A 409 19.05 29.57 30.03
N LYS A 410 19.63 30.67 29.53
CA LYS A 410 19.47 32.02 30.10
C LYS A 410 18.00 32.45 30.10
N PHE A 411 17.28 32.28 28.99
CA PHE A 411 15.86 32.65 28.93
C PHE A 411 14.98 31.81 29.85
N VAL A 412 15.27 30.52 30.02
CA VAL A 412 14.58 29.65 30.97
C VAL A 412 14.83 30.13 32.41
N GLN A 413 16.08 30.40 32.78
CA GLN A 413 16.42 30.85 34.13
C GLN A 413 15.79 32.22 34.47
N GLU A 414 15.82 33.19 33.55
CA GLU A 414 15.23 34.51 33.78
C GLU A 414 13.70 34.48 33.99
N ILE A 415 12.98 33.57 33.32
CA ILE A 415 11.54 33.34 33.54
C ILE A 415 11.32 32.69 34.91
N LEU A 416 12.14 31.70 35.27
CA LEU A 416 12.04 30.97 36.53
C LEU A 416 12.29 31.89 37.73
N ASP A 417 13.33 32.74 37.68
CA ASP A 417 13.63 33.72 38.72
C ASP A 417 12.48 34.72 38.91
N SER A 418 11.83 35.12 37.82
CA SER A 418 10.73 36.10 37.81
C SER A 418 9.39 35.54 38.30
N ASN A 419 9.21 34.21 38.29
CA ASN A 419 7.91 33.56 38.47
C ASN A 419 7.86 32.41 39.50
N SER A 420 8.99 31.85 39.92
CA SER A 420 9.09 30.78 40.95
C SER A 420 8.31 31.08 42.23
N LYS A 421 8.34 32.33 42.72
CA LYS A 421 7.59 32.77 43.91
C LYS A 421 6.06 32.84 43.70
N LYS A 422 5.60 32.95 42.46
CA LYS A 422 4.16 33.02 42.09
C LYS A 422 3.60 31.63 41.81
N PHE A 423 4.43 30.75 41.24
CA PHE A 423 4.08 29.40 40.86
C PHE A 423 5.09 28.43 41.49
N GLY A 424 4.87 28.03 42.75
CA GLY A 424 5.82 27.23 43.53
C GLY A 424 6.11 25.81 43.02
N ALA A 425 5.52 25.41 41.89
CA ALA A 425 5.78 24.16 41.19
C ALA A 425 6.55 24.35 39.87
N LEU A 426 6.93 25.57 39.48
CA LEU A 426 7.79 25.78 38.31
C LEU A 426 9.24 25.42 38.63
N ASP A 427 9.85 24.68 37.71
CA ASP A 427 11.27 24.37 37.64
C ASP A 427 11.81 24.64 36.23
N VAL A 428 13.08 24.33 36.01
CA VAL A 428 13.78 24.52 34.72
C VAL A 428 13.10 23.70 33.60
N ASP A 429 12.75 22.44 33.88
CA ASP A 429 12.18 21.52 32.90
C ASP A 429 10.76 21.94 32.48
N LEU A 430 9.94 22.41 33.41
CA LEU A 430 8.61 22.94 33.10
C LEU A 430 8.69 24.24 32.30
N VAL A 431 9.54 25.20 32.69
CA VAL A 431 9.70 26.45 31.94
C VAL A 431 10.24 26.19 30.53
N PHE A 432 11.20 25.27 30.39
CA PHE A 432 11.68 24.80 29.08
C PHE A 432 10.56 24.12 28.28
N GLY A 433 9.75 23.27 28.91
CA GLY A 433 8.57 22.67 28.30
C GLY A 433 7.54 23.69 27.79
N GLY A 434 7.35 24.78 28.55
CA GLY A 434 6.52 25.92 28.13
C GLY A 434 7.07 26.63 26.91
N PHE A 435 8.40 26.74 26.80
CA PHE A 435 9.09 27.26 25.62
C PHE A 435 8.91 26.34 24.41
N CYS A 436 9.08 25.03 24.57
CA CYS A 436 8.79 24.04 23.52
C CYS A 436 7.33 24.10 23.05
N ALA A 437 6.38 24.27 23.97
CA ALA A 437 4.98 24.49 23.63
C ALA A 437 4.75 25.82 22.90
N ALA A 438 5.54 26.87 23.18
CA ALA A 438 5.49 28.15 22.45
C ALA A 438 6.06 28.04 21.03
N ILE A 439 7.18 27.33 20.83
CA ILE A 439 7.73 27.01 19.49
C ILE A 439 6.64 26.34 18.64
N VAL A 440 5.99 25.29 19.18
CA VAL A 440 4.92 24.57 18.47
C VAL A 440 3.77 25.51 18.13
N ARG A 441 3.20 26.25 19.11
CA ARG A 441 2.09 27.19 18.85
C ARG A 441 2.42 28.27 17.81
N ARG A 442 3.68 28.66 17.68
CA ARG A 442 4.14 29.69 16.73
C ARG A 442 4.36 29.17 15.31
N ALA A 443 4.72 27.90 15.16
CA ALA A 443 4.84 27.26 13.85
C ALA A 443 3.49 26.78 13.28
N THR A 444 2.41 26.84 14.07
CA THR A 444 1.04 26.48 13.66
C THR A 444 0.13 27.69 13.45
N ARG A 445 0.69 28.89 13.33
CA ARG A 445 -0.01 30.17 13.13
C ARG A 445 0.50 30.86 11.88
#